data_AF-A0A5J9W704-F1
#
_entry.id   AF-A0A5J9W704-F1
#
_cell.length_a   1.000
_cell.length_b   1.000
_cell.length_c   1.000
_cell.angle_alpha   90.00
_cell.angle_beta   90.00
_cell.angle_gamma   90.00
#
_symmetry.space_group_name_H-M   'P 1'
#
loop_
_entity.id
_entity.type
_entity.pdbx_description
1 polymer ?
#
loop_
_entity_poly.entity_id
_entity_poly.type
_entity_poly.pdbx_seq_one_letter_code
_entity_poly.pdbx_strand_id
1 'polypeptide(L)'
;MRDAAFRTAKGAHDAAWGKDGFGYAFQTPEAWTAEGGYRSLHYMRPLGIWAMQWALSPPKLHMDLRVHAEAASCSPADAALGEAQFEKVAAMLRLPEERQPKGYIWAIYQLVKKMVLPE
;
A
#
# COMPACT_ATOMS: atom_id res chain seq x y z
N MET A 1 -12.83 -30.86 -4.27
CA MET A 1 -13.07 -29.46 -4.72
C MET A 1 -11.80 -28.65 -4.96
N ARG A 2 -10.59 -29.09 -4.54
CA ARG A 2 -9.35 -28.33 -4.78
C ARG A 2 -9.09 -28.05 -6.26
N ASP A 3 -9.23 -29.04 -7.13
CA ASP A 3 -8.96 -28.88 -8.56
C ASP A 3 -9.89 -27.84 -9.21
N ALA A 4 -11.16 -27.84 -8.83
CA ALA A 4 -12.13 -26.83 -9.27
C ALA A 4 -11.73 -25.42 -8.81
N ALA A 5 -11.31 -25.27 -7.55
CA ALA A 5 -10.87 -23.97 -7.01
C ALA A 5 -9.64 -23.43 -7.74
N PHE A 6 -8.62 -24.26 -7.97
CA PHE A 6 -7.44 -23.87 -8.75
C PHE A 6 -7.78 -23.59 -10.21
N ARG A 7 -8.69 -24.34 -10.82
CA ARG A 7 -9.15 -24.08 -12.19
C ARG A 7 -9.87 -22.73 -12.30
N THR A 8 -10.68 -22.37 -11.32
CA THR A 8 -11.34 -21.05 -11.26
C THR A 8 -10.33 -19.92 -11.06
N ALA A 9 -9.41 -20.04 -10.10
CA ALA A 9 -8.36 -19.04 -9.88
C ALA A 9 -7.42 -18.89 -11.09
N LYS A 10 -7.13 -20.00 -11.79
CA LYS A 10 -6.36 -19.98 -13.03
C LYS A 10 -7.02 -19.11 -14.10
N GLY A 11 -8.34 -19.13 -14.23
CA GLY A 11 -9.04 -18.25 -15.18
C GLY A 11 -8.80 -16.76 -14.90
N ALA A 12 -8.84 -16.36 -13.63
CA ALA A 12 -8.51 -14.99 -13.24
C ALA A 12 -7.03 -14.64 -13.47
N HIS A 13 -6.12 -15.58 -13.20
CA HIS A 13 -4.70 -15.42 -13.49
C HIS A 13 -4.45 -15.25 -15.00
N ASP A 14 -5.00 -16.13 -15.83
CA ASP A 14 -4.78 -16.14 -17.27
C ASP A 14 -5.35 -14.87 -17.93
N ALA A 15 -6.48 -14.35 -17.43
CA ALA A 15 -7.04 -13.09 -17.90
C ALA A 15 -6.12 -11.88 -17.62
N ALA A 16 -5.41 -11.87 -16.48
CA ALA A 16 -4.56 -10.76 -16.07
C ALA A 16 -3.10 -10.89 -16.54
N TRP A 17 -2.54 -12.11 -16.54
CA TRP A 17 -1.11 -12.40 -16.76
C TRP A 17 -0.83 -13.32 -17.95
N GLY A 18 -1.85 -13.91 -18.56
CA GLY A 18 -1.69 -14.79 -19.72
C GLY A 18 -1.17 -14.02 -20.95
N LYS A 19 -0.47 -14.73 -21.85
CA LYS A 19 0.02 -14.17 -23.12
C LYS A 19 -1.12 -13.62 -23.99
N ASP A 20 -2.24 -14.33 -24.01
CA ASP A 20 -3.45 -13.97 -24.74
C ASP A 20 -4.50 -13.29 -23.82
N GLY A 21 -4.08 -12.85 -22.63
CA GLY A 21 -4.94 -12.17 -21.66
C GLY A 21 -5.14 -10.68 -22.00
N PHE A 22 -5.80 -9.96 -21.10
CA PHE A 22 -6.13 -8.54 -21.27
C PHE A 22 -5.02 -7.58 -20.83
N GLY A 23 -3.88 -8.10 -20.38
CA GLY A 23 -2.71 -7.29 -20.04
C GLY A 23 -2.81 -6.51 -18.72
N TYR A 24 -3.57 -7.01 -17.74
CA TYR A 24 -3.73 -6.36 -16.43
C TYR A 24 -2.62 -6.65 -15.42
N ALA A 25 -1.44 -7.07 -15.89
CA ALA A 25 -0.30 -7.37 -15.04
C ALA A 25 0.04 -6.15 -14.16
N PHE A 26 0.23 -6.39 -12.86
CA PHE A 26 0.46 -5.36 -11.84
C PHE A 26 -0.67 -4.33 -11.62
N GLN A 27 -1.78 -4.41 -12.36
CA GLN A 27 -2.87 -3.43 -12.32
C GLN A 27 -4.26 -4.06 -12.23
N THR A 28 -4.36 -5.29 -11.74
CA THR A 28 -5.59 -6.11 -11.73
C THR A 28 -6.85 -5.30 -11.35
N PRO A 29 -7.88 -5.25 -12.22
CA PRO A 29 -9.10 -4.50 -11.96
C PRO A 29 -10.04 -5.22 -11.01
N GLU A 30 -11.11 -4.53 -10.59
CA GLU A 30 -12.19 -5.16 -9.82
C GLU A 30 -12.97 -6.18 -10.66
N ALA A 31 -13.25 -5.82 -11.91
CA ALA A 31 -14.03 -6.64 -12.84
C ALA A 31 -13.62 -6.35 -14.30
N TRP A 32 -13.91 -7.30 -15.19
CA TRP A 32 -13.72 -7.17 -16.63
C TRP A 32 -14.87 -7.80 -17.42
N THR A 33 -15.03 -7.38 -18.67
CA THR A 33 -15.99 -7.95 -19.64
C THR A 33 -15.31 -8.96 -20.55
N ALA A 34 -16.08 -9.70 -21.34
CA ALA A 34 -15.55 -10.71 -22.26
C ALA A 34 -14.67 -10.09 -23.37
N GLU A 35 -14.90 -8.82 -23.69
CA GLU A 35 -14.18 -8.04 -24.70
C GLU A 35 -12.93 -7.34 -24.13
N GLY A 36 -12.65 -7.48 -22.83
CA GLY A 36 -11.50 -6.84 -22.17
C GLY A 36 -11.74 -5.42 -21.66
N GLY A 37 -12.99 -4.96 -21.61
CA GLY A 37 -13.35 -3.76 -20.86
C GLY A 37 -13.14 -3.99 -19.36
N TYR A 38 -12.66 -2.99 -18.61
CA TYR A 38 -12.39 -3.13 -17.18
C TYR A 38 -13.16 -2.10 -16.35
N ARG A 39 -13.34 -2.42 -15.06
CA ARG A 39 -13.83 -1.48 -14.03
C ARG A 39 -12.84 -1.40 -12.88
N SER A 40 -12.41 -0.18 -12.55
CA SER A 40 -11.52 0.12 -11.41
C SER A 40 -10.20 -0.65 -11.42
N LEU A 41 -9.20 -0.18 -12.18
CA LEU A 41 -7.83 -0.72 -12.16
C LEU A 41 -7.17 -0.55 -10.77
N HIS A 42 -6.15 -1.36 -10.50
CA HIS A 42 -5.39 -1.35 -9.24
C HIS A 42 -6.27 -1.55 -8.00
N TYR A 43 -7.22 -2.47 -8.08
CA TYR A 43 -8.19 -2.66 -7.00
C TYR A 43 -7.62 -3.54 -5.87
N MET A 44 -8.14 -3.37 -4.66
CA MET A 44 -7.68 -4.16 -3.50
C MET A 44 -8.23 -5.60 -3.49
N ARG A 45 -9.43 -5.82 -4.05
CA ARG A 45 -10.16 -7.10 -4.00
C ARG A 45 -9.33 -8.32 -4.47
N PRO A 46 -8.54 -8.26 -5.56
CA PRO A 46 -7.70 -9.37 -6.01
C PRO A 46 -6.67 -9.87 -4.99
N LEU A 47 -6.32 -9.09 -3.95
CA LEU A 47 -5.46 -9.53 -2.85
C LEU A 47 -6.07 -10.70 -2.05
N GLY A 48 -7.37 -10.97 -2.20
CA GLY A 48 -8.05 -12.13 -1.61
C GLY A 48 -7.48 -13.49 -2.05
N ILE A 49 -6.66 -13.55 -3.11
CA ILE A 49 -5.97 -14.78 -3.52
C ILE A 49 -5.13 -15.41 -2.40
N TRP A 50 -4.61 -14.61 -1.46
CA TRP A 50 -3.85 -15.10 -0.30
C TRP A 50 -4.68 -15.99 0.65
N ALA A 51 -6.02 -15.88 0.63
CA ALA A 51 -6.88 -16.80 1.37
C ALA A 51 -6.73 -18.25 0.88
N MET A 52 -6.35 -18.47 -0.39
CA MET A 52 -6.03 -19.81 -0.89
C MET A 52 -4.79 -20.37 -0.18
N GLN A 53 -3.75 -19.55 0.02
CA GLN A 53 -2.56 -19.97 0.78
C GLN A 53 -2.93 -20.36 2.21
N TRP A 54 -3.81 -19.60 2.87
CA TRP A 54 -4.30 -19.95 4.20
C TRP A 54 -5.07 -21.27 4.23
N ALA A 55 -5.88 -21.54 3.19
CA ALA A 55 -6.60 -22.81 3.10
C ALA A 55 -5.67 -24.01 2.83
N LEU A 56 -4.54 -23.80 2.15
CA LEU A 56 -3.53 -24.84 1.88
C LEU A 56 -2.61 -25.07 3.08
N SER A 57 -2.17 -23.99 3.71
CA SER A 57 -1.30 -23.99 4.89
C SER A 57 -1.87 -23.02 5.93
N PRO A 58 -2.77 -23.49 6.81
CA PRO A 58 -3.34 -22.67 7.86
C PRO A 58 -2.22 -22.11 8.75
N PRO A 59 -2.08 -20.79 8.88
CA PRO A 59 -1.07 -20.22 9.76
C PRO A 59 -1.42 -20.51 11.22
N LYS A 60 -0.39 -20.63 12.07
CA LYS A 60 -0.60 -20.58 13.52
C LYS A 60 -0.97 -19.15 13.89
N LEU A 61 -2.23 -18.94 14.24
CA LEU A 61 -2.71 -17.66 14.69
C LEU A 61 -2.27 -17.45 16.15
N HIS A 62 -1.40 -16.47 16.38
CA HIS A 62 -1.02 -16.03 17.72
C HIS A 62 -2.15 -15.18 18.30
N MET A 63 -3.21 -15.83 18.78
CA MET A 63 -4.36 -15.17 19.40
C MET A 63 -4.03 -14.59 20.79
N ASP A 64 -2.88 -14.95 21.35
CA ASP A 64 -2.40 -14.52 22.66
C ASP A 64 -2.26 -12.99 22.77
N LEU A 65 -2.04 -12.29 21.65
CA LEU A 65 -2.01 -10.83 21.60
C LEU A 65 -3.37 -10.17 21.89
N ARG A 66 -4.49 -10.84 21.56
CA ARG A 66 -5.84 -10.30 21.80
C ARG A 66 -6.26 -10.41 23.26
N VAL A 67 -5.84 -11.47 23.94
CA VAL A 67 -6.07 -11.66 25.38
C VAL A 67 -5.32 -10.58 26.18
N HIS A 68 -4.13 -10.19 25.73
CA HIS A 68 -3.44 -9.03 26.30
C HIS A 68 -4.07 -7.69 25.92
N ALA A 69 -4.75 -7.54 24.78
CA ALA A 69 -5.41 -6.27 24.42
C ALA A 69 -6.71 -6.01 25.20
N GLU A 70 -7.44 -7.06 25.57
CA GLU A 70 -8.66 -6.93 26.39
C GLU A 70 -8.31 -6.81 27.90
N ALA A 71 -7.18 -7.37 28.34
CA ALA A 71 -6.65 -7.19 29.69
C ALA A 71 -5.75 -5.94 29.84
N ALA A 72 -5.18 -5.43 28.75
CA ALA A 72 -4.46 -4.16 28.71
C ALA A 72 -5.40 -3.06 28.21
N SER A 73 -6.13 -2.46 29.15
CA SER A 73 -5.95 -1.01 29.24
C SER A 73 -4.44 -0.79 29.26
N CYS A 74 -3.84 -0.29 28.17
CA CYS A 74 -2.41 0.03 28.13
C CYS A 74 -2.08 0.72 29.46
N SER A 75 -1.26 0.10 30.29
CA SER A 75 -0.73 0.80 31.45
C SER A 75 -0.10 2.08 30.90
N PRO A 76 -0.34 3.27 31.48
CA PRO A 76 0.22 4.53 30.97
C PRO A 76 1.73 4.44 30.73
N ALA A 77 2.43 3.58 31.49
CA ALA A 77 3.84 3.28 31.33
C ALA A 77 4.19 2.58 30.01
N ASP A 78 3.39 1.60 29.56
CA ASP A 78 3.65 0.85 28.33
C ASP A 78 3.36 1.70 27.09
N ALA A 79 2.33 2.55 27.16
CA ALA A 79 2.05 3.54 26.12
C ALA A 79 3.19 4.56 25.98
N ALA A 80 3.69 5.08 27.12
CA ALA A 80 4.82 6.01 27.14
C ALA A 80 6.12 5.38 26.62
N LEU A 81 6.36 4.09 26.91
CA LEU A 81 7.48 3.35 26.36
C LEU A 81 7.37 3.20 24.84
N GLY A 82 6.18 2.87 24.34
CA GLY A 82 5.91 2.80 22.91
C GLY A 82 6.17 4.14 22.23
N GLU A 83 5.65 5.24 22.78
CA GLU A 83 5.85 6.59 22.27
C GLU A 83 7.34 6.97 22.22
N ALA A 84 8.11 6.68 23.27
CA ALA A 84 9.56 6.92 23.30
C ALA A 84 10.31 6.09 22.25
N GLN A 85 9.90 4.85 21.99
CA GLN A 85 10.48 4.01 20.94
C GLN A 85 10.15 4.55 19.55
N PHE A 86 8.90 4.97 19.32
CA PHE A 86 8.49 5.59 18.07
C PHE A 86 9.23 6.90 17.81
N GLU A 87 9.38 7.76 18.81
CA GLU A 87 10.09 9.03 18.67
C GLU A 87 11.57 8.84 18.35
N LYS A 88 12.22 7.84 18.95
CA LYS A 88 13.59 7.46 18.60
C LYS A 88 13.71 7.05 17.14
N VAL A 89 12.78 6.23 16.64
CA VAL A 89 12.77 5.81 15.22
C VAL A 89 12.47 7.00 14.31
N ALA A 90 11.50 7.84 14.66
CA ALA A 90 11.17 9.04 13.90
C ALA A 90 12.37 10.01 13.81
N ALA A 91 13.13 10.17 14.89
CA ALA A 91 14.34 10.98 14.91
C ALA A 91 15.44 10.39 14.00
N MET A 92 15.60 9.07 13.95
CA MET A 92 16.55 8.41 13.04
C MET A 92 16.14 8.51 11.57
N LEU A 93 14.82 8.57 11.31
CA LEU A 93 14.26 8.69 9.96
C LEU A 93 14.09 10.15 9.50
N ARG A 94 14.42 11.13 10.34
CA ARG A 94 14.49 12.52 9.91
C ARG A 94 15.62 12.66 8.89
N LEU A 95 15.23 12.77 7.63
CA LEU A 95 16.13 13.19 6.57
C LEU A 95 16.67 14.59 6.92
N PRO A 96 17.95 14.88 6.63
CA PRO A 96 18.49 16.22 6.80
C PRO A 96 17.58 17.20 6.05
N GLU A 97 17.23 18.31 6.70
CA GLU A 97 16.40 19.35 6.11
C GLU A 97 17.07 19.78 4.80
N GLU A 98 16.41 19.47 3.69
CA GLU A 98 16.91 19.79 2.37
C GLU A 98 16.88 21.31 2.26
N ARG A 99 17.98 21.98 2.62
CA ARG A 99 18.25 23.34 2.20
C ARG A 99 18.37 23.29 0.69
N GLN A 100 17.24 23.36 -0.01
CA GLN A 100 17.26 23.70 -1.41
C GLN A 100 17.92 25.08 -1.47
N PRO A 101 19.16 25.20 -1.97
CA PRO A 101 19.73 26.51 -2.16
C PRO A 101 18.79 27.19 -3.13
N LYS A 102 18.12 28.27 -2.70
CA LYS A 102 17.33 29.11 -3.59
C LYS A 102 18.29 29.65 -4.63
N GLY A 103 18.41 28.90 -5.72
CA GLY A 103 19.42 29.13 -6.74
C GLY A 103 19.13 30.42 -7.50
N TYR A 104 20.07 30.83 -8.34
CA TYR A 104 19.91 32.00 -9.19
C TYR A 104 18.60 32.00 -10.00
N ILE A 105 18.10 30.83 -10.40
CA ILE A 105 16.81 30.68 -11.10
C ILE A 105 15.63 31.15 -10.24
N TRP A 106 15.64 30.86 -8.94
CA TRP A 106 14.59 31.33 -8.02
C TRP A 106 14.66 32.85 -7.84
N ALA A 107 15.85 33.43 -7.78
CA ALA A 107 16.04 34.88 -7.72
C ALA A 107 15.57 35.57 -9.02
N ILE A 108 15.89 35.01 -10.19
CA ILE A 108 15.42 35.50 -11.50
C ILE A 108 13.89 35.43 -11.57
N TYR A 109 13.29 34.32 -11.15
CA TYR A 109 11.84 34.17 -11.12
C TYR A 109 11.18 35.26 -10.25
N GLN A 110 11.73 35.55 -9.06
CA GLN A 110 11.21 36.61 -8.19
C GLN A 110 11.35 38.01 -8.81
N LEU A 111 12.45 38.27 -9.52
CA LEU A 111 12.65 39.53 -10.23
C LEU A 111 11.62 39.71 -11.35
N VAL A 112 11.41 38.67 -12.16
CA VAL A 112 10.41 38.67 -13.23
C VAL A 112 9.01 38.83 -12.66
N LYS A 113 8.68 38.10 -11.59
CA LYS A 113 7.39 38.22 -10.90
C LYS A 113 7.11 39.65 -10.42
N LYS A 114 8.11 40.33 -9.83
CA LYS A 114 7.98 41.73 -9.39
C LYS A 114 7.78 42.71 -10.55
N MET A 115 8.34 42.42 -11.72
CA MET A 115 8.15 43.27 -12.91
C MET A 115 6.81 43.04 -13.61
N VAL A 116 6.30 41.81 -13.61
CA VAL A 116 5.09 41.43 -14.37
C VAL A 116 3.80 41.62 -13.56
N LEU A 117 3.84 41.49 -12.24
CA LEU A 117 2.72 41.78 -11.34
C LEU A 117 3.18 42.73 -10.23
N PRO A 118 3.21 44.05 -10.49
CA PRO A 118 3.24 45.02 -9.41
C PRO A 118 1.86 44.99 -8.71
N GLU A 119 1.84 44.88 -7.38
CA GLU A 119 0.62 45.24 -6.63
C GLU A 119 0.36 46.74 -6.73
#